data_AF-A0A8I0SS48-F1
#
_entry.id   AF-A0A8I0SS48-F1
#
_cell.length_a   1.000
_cell.length_b   1.000
_cell.length_c   1.000
_cell.angle_alpha   90.00
_cell.angle_beta   90.00
_cell.angle_gamma   90.00
#
_symmetry.space_group_name_H-M   'P 1'
#
loop_
_entity.id
_entity.type
_entity.pdbx_description
1 polymer ?
#
loop_
_entity_poly.entity_id
_entity_poly.type
_entity_poly.pdbx_seq_one_letter_code
_entity_poly.pdbx_strand_id
1 'polypeptide(L)'
;MSTSVMFDTLAYSKKLKAAGFTEAQAEVQAETIVELMEERLATKLDIELVRRDMKEIDARIELIRRDVKEMDARMEVRFKEVDARMEVRFKEVDARMELIRRDMKEMDIGLKRDMELIRRDIKELEHRMMIKLGGLLFVAIGAISTLIKLL
;
A
#
# COMPACT_ATOMS: atom_id res chain seq x y z
N MET A 1 44.13 7.40 36.04
CA MET A 1 45.02 8.53 36.38
C MET A 1 45.69 8.98 35.09
N SER A 2 45.18 10.04 34.47
CA SER A 2 45.78 10.57 33.23
C SER A 2 46.86 11.55 33.62
N THR A 3 48.10 11.09 33.79
CA THR A 3 49.28 11.95 33.91
C THR A 3 49.25 12.91 32.71
N SER A 4 48.97 14.18 32.98
CA SER A 4 49.15 15.23 31.99
C SER A 4 50.65 15.32 31.77
N VAL A 5 51.15 14.83 30.64
CA VAL A 5 52.52 15.13 30.22
C VAL A 5 52.47 16.57 29.71
N MET A 6 52.45 17.52 30.65
CA MET A 6 52.65 18.93 30.33
C MET A 6 54.06 19.03 29.75
N PHE A 7 54.15 19.53 28.51
CA PHE A 7 55.44 19.84 27.91
C PHE A 7 56.04 21.02 28.68
N ASP A 8 57.11 20.79 29.43
CA ASP A 8 57.79 21.84 30.18
C ASP A 8 58.75 22.59 29.24
N THR A 9 58.23 23.66 28.64
CA THR A 9 58.94 24.55 27.72
C THR A 9 60.23 25.11 28.33
N LEU A 10 60.24 25.41 29.64
CA LEU A 10 61.40 25.96 30.33
C LEU A 10 62.48 24.89 30.56
N ALA A 11 62.09 23.69 31.00
CA ALA A 11 63.03 22.58 31.13
C ALA A 11 63.60 22.16 29.78
N TYR A 12 62.79 22.21 28.72
CA TYR A 12 63.22 21.92 27.35
C TYR A 12 64.21 22.97 26.83
N SER A 13 63.90 24.27 26.96
CA SER A 13 64.80 25.37 26.59
C SER A 13 66.13 25.31 27.37
N LYS A 14 66.10 25.00 28.67
CA LYS A 14 67.34 24.80 29.48
C LYS A 14 68.22 23.67 28.95
N LYS A 15 67.62 22.56 28.49
CA LYS A 15 68.37 21.45 27.88
C LYS A 15 68.99 21.85 26.55
N LEU A 16 68.28 22.60 25.71
CA LEU A 16 68.82 23.12 24.45
C LEU A 16 70.01 24.07 24.68
N LYS A 17 69.90 24.98 25.65
CA LYS A 17 71.00 25.86 26.06
C LYS A 17 72.23 25.06 26.55
N ALA A 18 72.00 24.04 27.38
CA ALA A 18 73.08 23.15 27.85
C ALA A 18 73.73 22.34 26.72
N ALA A 19 73.02 22.11 25.61
CA ALA A 19 73.52 21.44 24.41
C ALA A 19 74.23 22.40 23.42
N GLY A 20 74.37 23.69 23.75
CA GLY A 20 75.11 24.68 22.97
C GLY A 20 74.27 25.57 22.07
N PHE A 21 72.94 25.52 22.14
CA PHE A 21 72.06 26.46 21.44
C PHE A 21 72.06 27.83 22.13
N THR A 22 71.88 28.91 21.36
CA THR A 22 71.68 30.23 21.94
C THR A 22 70.32 30.31 22.63
N GLU A 23 70.15 31.26 23.55
CA GLU A 23 68.90 31.48 24.26
C GLU A 23 67.72 31.71 23.30
N ALA A 24 67.91 32.57 22.29
CA ALA A 24 66.91 32.82 21.27
C ALA A 24 66.52 31.57 20.47
N GLN A 25 67.49 30.71 20.13
CA GLN A 25 67.21 29.46 19.42
C GLN A 25 66.43 28.46 20.30
N ALA A 26 66.80 28.37 21.57
CA ALA A 26 66.17 27.45 22.52
C ALA A 26 64.72 27.85 22.83
N GLU A 27 64.44 29.14 22.94
CA GLU A 27 63.09 29.67 23.16
C GLU A 27 62.18 29.46 21.94
N VAL A 28 62.64 29.84 20.74
CA VAL A 28 61.87 29.65 19.50
C VAL A 28 61.53 28.19 19.27
N GLN A 29 62.48 27.26 19.43
CA GLN A 29 62.17 25.82 19.29
C GLN A 29 61.14 25.33 20.31
N ALA A 30 61.27 25.75 21.57
CA ALA A 30 60.36 25.32 22.62
C ALA A 30 58.93 25.83 22.37
N GLU A 31 58.80 27.08 21.91
CA GLU A 31 57.52 27.71 21.55
C GLU A 31 56.90 27.04 20.32
N THR A 32 57.66 26.86 19.24
CA THR A 32 57.17 26.21 18.01
C THR A 32 56.69 24.77 18.26
N ILE A 33 57.33 24.02 19.17
CA ILE A 33 56.88 22.67 19.52
C ILE A 33 55.53 22.71 20.25
N VAL A 34 55.33 23.65 21.17
CA VAL A 34 54.03 23.82 21.85
C VAL A 34 52.95 24.21 20.85
N GLU A 35 53.23 25.17 19.97
CA GLU A 35 52.30 25.60 18.92
C GLU A 35 51.88 24.43 18.02
N LEU A 36 52.83 23.63 17.54
CA LEU A 36 52.54 22.44 16.72
C LEU A 36 51.75 21.36 17.48
N MET A 37 51.99 21.21 18.79
CA MET A 37 51.25 20.28 19.64
C MET A 37 49.81 20.74 19.83
N GLU A 38 49.59 22.02 20.09
CA GLU A 38 48.25 22.60 20.27
C GLU A 38 47.45 22.62 18.96
N GLU A 39 48.10 22.86 17.82
CA GLU A 39 47.42 22.91 16.52
C GLU A 39 47.03 21.51 15.98
N ARG A 40 47.84 20.48 16.23
CA ARG A 40 47.68 19.17 15.57
C ARG A 40 47.17 18.04 16.46
N LEU A 41 47.28 18.16 17.78
CA LEU A 41 46.91 17.07 18.68
C LEU A 41 45.49 17.27 19.20
N ALA A 42 44.67 16.24 19.00
CA ALA A 42 43.37 16.16 19.67
C ALA A 42 43.57 16.16 21.19
N THR A 43 42.84 17.02 21.88
CA THR A 43 42.86 17.11 23.34
C THR A 43 42.07 15.96 23.95
N LYS A 44 42.21 15.77 25.27
CA LYS A 44 41.36 14.82 26.01
C LYS A 44 39.88 15.16 25.88
N LEU A 45 39.55 16.45 25.75
CA LEU A 45 38.17 16.91 25.56
C LEU A 45 37.62 16.43 24.22
N ASP A 46 38.39 16.54 23.14
CA ASP A 46 37.98 16.06 21.81
C ASP A 46 37.70 14.55 21.81
N ILE A 47 38.54 13.78 22.50
CA ILE A 47 38.35 12.33 22.67
C ILE A 47 37.09 12.04 23.48
N GLU A 48 36.79 12.81 24.52
CA GLU A 48 35.57 12.65 25.31
C GLU A 48 34.31 13.00 24.52
N LEU A 49 34.36 14.03 23.66
CA LEU A 49 33.28 14.38 22.75
C LEU A 49 32.99 13.23 21.78
N VAL A 50 34.03 12.72 21.09
CA VAL A 50 33.88 11.57 20.18
C VAL A 50 33.36 10.33 20.91
N ARG A 51 33.82 10.06 22.14
CA ARG A 51 33.29 8.95 22.95
C ARG A 51 31.82 9.13 23.32
N ARG A 52 31.38 10.36 23.57
CA ARG A 52 29.97 10.66 23.84
C ARG A 52 29.13 10.43 22.58
N ASP A 53 29.57 10.96 21.45
CA ASP A 53 28.87 10.79 20.17
C ASP A 53 28.77 9.32 19.78
N MET A 54 29.84 8.54 20.00
CA MET A 54 29.84 7.11 19.74
C MET A 54 28.83 6.36 20.61
N LYS A 55 28.74 6.69 21.91
CA LYS A 55 27.70 6.13 22.80
C LYS A 55 26.29 6.50 22.36
N GLU A 56 26.09 7.73 21.88
CA GLU A 56 24.80 8.18 21.36
C GLU A 56 24.42 7.43 20.08
N ILE A 57 25.37 7.24 19.16
CA ILE A 57 25.19 6.46 17.94
C ILE A 57 24.83 5.01 18.29
N ASP A 58 25.55 4.38 19.22
CA ASP A 58 25.24 3.02 19.68
C ASP A 58 23.81 2.91 20.22
N ALA A 59 23.38 3.89 21.02
CA ALA A 59 22.02 3.95 21.54
C ALA A 59 20.98 4.10 20.41
N ARG A 60 21.25 4.96 19.40
CA ARG A 60 20.38 5.12 18.22
C ARG A 60 20.32 3.84 17.38
N ILE A 61 21.43 3.14 17.21
CA ILE A 61 21.47 1.85 16.49
C ILE A 61 20.59 0.82 17.19
N GLU A 62 20.64 0.75 18.53
CA GLU A 62 19.79 -0.17 19.30
C GLU A 62 18.30 0.17 19.17
N LEU A 63 17.93 1.45 19.12
CA LEU A 63 16.54 1.86 18.84
C LEU A 63 16.11 1.43 17.44
N ILE A 64 16.92 1.71 16.41
CA ILE A 64 16.61 1.33 15.02
C ILE A 64 16.48 -0.20 14.91
N ARG A 65 17.34 -0.98 15.57
CA ARG A 65 17.23 -2.45 15.60
C ARG A 65 15.91 -2.93 16.19
N ARG A 66 15.38 -2.25 17.21
CA ARG A 66 14.06 -2.56 17.78
C ARG A 66 12.95 -2.22 16.81
N ASP A 67 12.99 -1.02 16.21
CA ASP A 67 11.96 -0.57 15.27
C ASP A 67 11.88 -1.49 14.04
N VAL A 68 13.03 -1.93 13.52
CA VAL A 68 13.09 -2.89 12.41
C VAL A 68 12.47 -4.23 12.80
N LYS A 69 12.80 -4.77 13.98
CA LYS A 69 12.18 -6.01 14.48
C LYS A 69 10.67 -5.88 14.65
N GLU A 70 10.20 -4.74 15.16
CA GLU A 70 8.77 -4.50 15.33
C GLU A 70 8.06 -4.33 13.98
N MET A 71 8.72 -3.70 13.01
CA MET A 71 8.23 -3.56 11.64
C MET A 71 8.12 -4.93 10.95
N ASP A 72 9.11 -5.80 11.09
CA ASP A 72 9.10 -7.16 10.55
C ASP A 72 7.92 -7.97 11.12
N ALA A 73 7.73 -7.92 12.44
CA ALA A 73 6.61 -8.59 13.11
C ALA A 73 5.25 -8.03 12.63
N ARG A 74 5.12 -6.71 12.48
CA ARG A 74 3.92 -6.06 11.94
C ARG A 74 3.65 -6.48 10.49
N MET A 75 4.69 -6.60 9.66
CA MET A 75 4.56 -7.07 8.29
C MET A 75 4.06 -8.51 8.23
N GLU A 76 4.61 -9.40 9.06
CA GLU A 76 4.18 -10.80 9.10
C GLU A 76 2.68 -10.91 9.43
N VAL A 77 2.20 -10.15 10.42
CA VAL A 77 0.77 -10.11 10.77
C VAL A 77 -0.08 -9.57 9.61
N ARG A 78 0.35 -8.47 8.97
CA ARG A 78 -0.39 -7.90 7.83
C ARG A 78 -0.47 -8.86 6.64
N PHE A 79 0.59 -9.61 6.34
CA PHE A 79 0.56 -10.61 5.27
C PHE A 79 -0.47 -11.70 5.56
N LYS A 80 -0.47 -12.27 6.77
CA LYS A 80 -1.48 -13.25 7.20
C LYS A 80 -2.90 -12.70 7.11
N GLU A 81 -3.09 -11.44 7.48
CA GLU A 81 -4.41 -10.79 7.38
C GLU A 81 -4.85 -10.61 5.92
N VAL A 82 -3.95 -10.21 5.03
CA VAL A 82 -4.23 -10.08 3.58
C VAL A 82 -4.62 -11.44 2.99
N ASP A 83 -3.88 -12.49 3.30
CA ASP A 83 -4.17 -13.85 2.83
C ASP A 83 -5.56 -14.31 3.30
N ALA A 84 -5.87 -14.13 4.58
CA ALA A 84 -7.18 -14.48 5.13
C ALA A 84 -8.32 -13.67 4.48
N ARG A 85 -8.12 -12.35 4.27
CA ARG A 85 -9.10 -11.49 3.58
C ARG A 85 -9.30 -11.91 2.13
N MET A 86 -8.24 -12.31 1.43
CA MET A 86 -8.34 -12.82 0.07
C MET A 86 -9.15 -14.11 0.02
N GLU A 87 -8.89 -15.06 0.92
CA GLU A 87 -9.64 -16.32 0.98
C GLU A 87 -11.14 -16.07 1.18
N VAL A 88 -11.51 -15.17 2.10
CA VAL A 88 -12.91 -14.78 2.32
C VAL A 88 -13.52 -14.15 1.08
N ARG A 89 -12.81 -13.22 0.42
CA ARG A 89 -13.30 -12.59 -0.81
C ARG A 89 -13.50 -13.58 -1.95
N PHE A 90 -12.61 -14.56 -2.11
CA PHE A 90 -12.80 -15.59 -3.12
C PHE A 90 -14.07 -16.41 -2.87
N LYS A 91 -14.28 -16.85 -1.62
CA LYS A 91 -15.53 -17.55 -1.23
C LYS A 91 -16.77 -16.72 -1.48
N GLU A 92 -16.73 -15.41 -1.21
CA GLU A 92 -17.84 -14.51 -1.48
C GLU A 92 -18.12 -14.37 -3.00
N VAL A 93 -17.08 -14.26 -3.81
CA VAL A 93 -17.21 -14.21 -5.27
C VAL A 93 -17.82 -15.50 -5.81
N ASP A 94 -17.37 -16.66 -5.35
CA ASP A 94 -17.93 -17.94 -5.74
C ASP A 94 -19.42 -18.04 -5.40
N ALA A 95 -19.80 -17.66 -4.17
CA ALA A 95 -21.19 -17.65 -3.73
C ALA A 95 -22.06 -16.69 -4.57
N ARG A 96 -21.55 -15.49 -4.90
CA ARG A 96 -22.23 -14.54 -5.79
C ARG A 96 -22.41 -15.11 -7.19
N MET A 97 -21.40 -15.81 -7.72
CA MET A 97 -21.48 -16.44 -9.03
C MET A 97 -22.54 -17.55 -9.08
N GLU A 98 -22.68 -18.32 -7.99
CA GLU A 98 -23.75 -19.31 -7.88
C GLU A 98 -25.15 -18.70 -7.79
N LEU A 99 -25.31 -17.57 -7.10
CA LEU A 99 -26.57 -16.82 -7.07
C LEU A 99 -26.93 -16.31 -8.47
N ILE A 100 -26.00 -15.65 -9.16
CA ILE A 100 -26.22 -15.16 -10.53
C ILE A 100 -26.61 -16.31 -11.47
N ARG A 101 -25.94 -17.46 -11.37
CA ARG A 101 -26.32 -18.64 -12.17
C ARG A 101 -27.74 -19.13 -11.89
N ARG A 102 -28.20 -19.06 -10.64
CA ARG A 102 -29.58 -19.42 -10.26
C ARG A 102 -30.57 -18.41 -10.83
N ASP A 103 -30.34 -17.12 -10.61
CA ASP A 103 -31.20 -16.05 -11.10
C ASP A 103 -31.34 -16.09 -12.63
N MET A 104 -30.24 -16.36 -13.35
CA MET A 104 -30.29 -16.54 -14.81
C MET A 104 -31.14 -17.73 -15.25
N LYS A 105 -31.09 -18.85 -14.52
CA LYS A 105 -31.95 -20.01 -14.81
C LYS A 105 -33.42 -19.70 -14.53
N GLU A 106 -33.71 -19.03 -13.43
CA GLU A 106 -35.08 -18.62 -13.08
C GLU A 106 -35.64 -17.65 -14.12
N MET A 107 -34.84 -16.69 -14.57
CA MET A 107 -35.20 -15.75 -15.63
C MET A 107 -35.46 -16.47 -16.96
N ASP A 108 -34.63 -17.42 -17.37
CA ASP A 108 -34.84 -18.22 -18.58
C ASP A 108 -36.15 -19.02 -18.52
N ILE A 109 -36.45 -19.63 -17.36
CA ILE A 109 -37.71 -20.34 -17.14
C ILE A 109 -38.90 -19.37 -17.19
N GLY A 110 -38.80 -18.21 -16.55
CA GLY A 110 -39.83 -17.18 -16.56
C GLY A 110 -40.14 -16.70 -17.97
N LEU A 111 -39.11 -16.34 -18.74
CA LEU A 111 -39.25 -15.90 -20.14
C LEU A 111 -39.89 -16.97 -21.02
N LYS A 112 -39.55 -18.26 -20.84
CA LYS A 112 -40.19 -19.35 -21.57
C LYS A 112 -41.68 -19.46 -21.25
N ARG A 113 -42.07 -19.34 -19.97
CA ARG A 113 -43.47 -19.35 -19.56
C ARG A 113 -44.24 -18.17 -20.13
N ASP A 114 -43.65 -16.97 -20.10
CA ASP A 114 -44.28 -15.76 -20.64
C ASP A 114 -44.48 -15.88 -22.16
N MET A 115 -43.50 -16.42 -22.89
CA MET A 115 -43.66 -16.72 -24.32
C MET A 115 -44.79 -17.73 -24.59
N GLU A 116 -44.94 -18.76 -23.76
CA GLU A 116 -46.04 -19.72 -23.89
C GLU A 116 -47.40 -19.12 -23.58
N LEU A 117 -47.49 -18.21 -22.59
CA LEU A 117 -48.70 -17.46 -22.29
C LEU A 117 -49.08 -16.55 -23.46
N ILE A 118 -48.14 -15.75 -23.97
CA ILE A 118 -48.38 -14.87 -25.11
C ILE A 118 -48.82 -15.67 -26.35
N ARG A 119 -48.20 -16.81 -26.64
CA ARG A 119 -48.62 -17.69 -27.75
C ARG A 119 -50.05 -18.19 -27.57
N ARG A 120 -50.48 -18.51 -26.35
CA ARG A 120 -51.86 -18.92 -26.06
C ARG A 120 -52.83 -17.76 -26.26
N ASP A 121 -52.53 -16.60 -25.70
CA ASP A 121 -53.38 -15.40 -25.81
C ASP A 121 -53.57 -14.98 -27.27
N ILE A 122 -52.51 -15.03 -28.09
CA ILE A 122 -52.57 -14.77 -29.53
C ILE A 122 -53.49 -15.79 -30.23
N LYS A 123 -53.36 -17.08 -29.94
CA LYS A 123 -54.24 -18.11 -30.52
C LYS A 123 -55.70 -17.88 -30.11
N GLU A 124 -55.97 -17.58 -28.85
CA GLU A 124 -57.33 -17.29 -28.38
C GLU A 124 -57.91 -16.03 -29.04
N LEU A 125 -57.09 -15.01 -29.23
CA LEU A 125 -57.47 -13.80 -29.97
C LEU A 125 -57.82 -14.14 -31.42
N GLU A 126 -56.99 -14.94 -32.10
CA GLU A 126 -57.21 -15.41 -33.46
C GLU A 126 -58.54 -16.16 -33.60
N HIS A 127 -58.83 -17.12 -32.72
CA HIS A 127 -60.10 -17.85 -32.72
C HIS A 127 -61.29 -16.92 -32.49
N ARG A 128 -61.21 -16.01 -31.50
CA ARG A 128 -62.29 -15.04 -31.23
C ARG A 128 -62.53 -14.11 -32.41
N MET A 129 -61.46 -13.66 -33.09
CA MET A 129 -61.57 -12.84 -34.30
C MET A 129 -62.19 -13.62 -35.45
N MET A 130 -61.76 -14.87 -35.68
CA MET A 130 -62.31 -15.73 -36.72
C MET A 130 -63.82 -15.96 -36.52
N ILE A 131 -64.26 -16.22 -35.27
CA ILE A 131 -65.69 -16.39 -34.94
C ILE A 131 -66.46 -15.08 -35.17
N LYS A 132 -65.97 -13.94 -34.66
CA LYS A 132 -66.67 -12.64 -34.79
C LYS A 132 -66.76 -12.19 -36.25
N LEU A 133 -65.66 -12.27 -36.99
CA LEU A 133 -65.61 -11.87 -38.40
C LEU A 133 -66.42 -12.83 -39.29
N GLY A 134 -66.31 -14.14 -39.05
CA GLY A 134 -67.11 -15.15 -39.76
C GLY A 134 -68.61 -14.98 -39.52
N GLY A 135 -69.01 -14.70 -38.28
CA GLY A 135 -70.42 -14.39 -37.94
C GLY A 135 -70.93 -13.12 -38.63
N LEU A 136 -70.12 -12.04 -38.65
CA LEU A 136 -70.47 -10.79 -39.33
C LEU A 136 -70.59 -10.98 -40.85
N LEU A 137 -69.67 -11.73 -41.46
CA LEU A 137 -69.73 -12.09 -42.88
C LEU A 137 -70.99 -12.91 -43.20
N PHE A 138 -71.34 -13.88 -42.35
CA PHE A 138 -72.56 -14.68 -42.53
C PHE A 138 -73.82 -13.80 -42.49
N VAL A 139 -73.92 -12.87 -41.53
CA VAL A 139 -75.02 -11.91 -41.44
C VAL A 139 -75.07 -10.98 -42.66
N ALA A 140 -73.92 -10.44 -43.08
CA ALA A 140 -73.83 -9.54 -44.23
C ALA A 140 -74.26 -10.23 -45.53
N ILE A 141 -73.79 -11.46 -45.78
CA ILE A 141 -74.19 -12.27 -46.94
C ILE A 141 -75.70 -12.58 -46.90
N GLY A 142 -76.21 -12.96 -45.72
CA GLY A 142 -77.64 -13.21 -45.52
C GLY A 142 -78.50 -11.99 -45.89
N ALA A 143 -78.13 -10.80 -45.40
CA ALA A 143 -78.82 -9.54 -45.70
C ALA A 143 -78.76 -9.17 -47.20
N ILE A 144 -77.61 -9.33 -47.84
CA ILE A 144 -77.46 -9.09 -49.29
C ILE A 144 -78.36 -10.05 -50.08
N SER A 145 -78.43 -11.32 -49.69
CA SER A 145 -79.28 -12.30 -50.37
C SER A 145 -80.77 -11.99 -50.26
N THR A 146 -81.26 -11.49 -49.12
CA THR A 146 -82.65 -11.04 -48.98
C THR A 146 -82.93 -9.78 -49.80
N LEU A 147 -82.00 -8.82 -49.84
CA LEU A 147 -82.11 -7.62 -50.69
C LEU A 147 -82.22 -7.95 -52.18
N ILE A 148 -81.39 -8.88 -52.68
CA ILE A 148 -81.43 -9.31 -54.10
C ILE A 148 -82.77 -9.97 -54.47
N LYS A 149 -83.43 -10.67 -53.53
CA LYS A 149 -84.74 -11.28 -53.77
C LYS A 149 -85.91 -10.28 -53.76
N LEU A 150 -85.71 -9.08 -53.20
CA LEU A 150 -86.73 -8.04 -53.06
C LEU A 150 -86.70 -6.98 -54.18
N LEU A 151 -85.59 -6.90 -54.93
CA LEU A 151 -85.42 -6.07 -56.15
C LEU A 151 -85.87 -6.84 -57.39
#